data_AF-A0A9X9F0L8-F1
#
_entry.id   AF-A0A9X9F0L8-F1
#
_cell.length_a   1.000
_cell.length_b   1.000
_cell.length_c   1.000
_cell.angle_alpha   90.00
_cell.angle_beta   90.00
_cell.angle_gamma   90.00
#
_symmetry.space_group_name_H-M   'P 1'
#
loop_
_entity.id
_entity.type
_entity.pdbx_description
1 polymer ?
#
loop_
_entity_poly.entity_id
_entity_poly.type
_entity_poly.pdbx_seq_one_letter_code
_entity_poly.pdbx_strand_id
1 'polypeptide(L)' 'FVIARGQVPAVSELKMFLRERGIAAYKIPDRIEFIESFPQTGVGKVSKKELRKVIAEKLITVKQ' A
#
# COMPACT_ATOMS: atom_id res chain seq x y z
N PHE A 1 -0.24 0.98 0.19
CA PHE A 1 -1.64 0.73 -0.17
C PHE A 1 -1.85 1.05 -1.63
N VAL A 2 -2.52 0.17 -2.37
CA VAL A 2 -2.74 0.29 -3.82
C VAL A 2 -4.19 -0.10 -4.12
N ILE A 3 -4.85 0.64 -5.00
CA ILE A 3 -6.12 0.25 -5.61
C ILE A 3 -5.79 -0.25 -7.01
N ALA A 4 -5.90 -1.56 -7.24
CA ALA A 4 -5.73 -2.13 -8.56
C ALA A 4 -6.98 -1.85 -9.40
N ARG A 5 -6.79 -1.48 -10.67
CA ARG A 5 -7.87 -1.36 -11.65
C ARG A 5 -7.72 -2.51 -12.64
N GLY A 6 -8.66 -3.46 -12.60
CA GLY A 6 -8.57 -4.70 -13.37
C GLY A 6 -7.79 -5.80 -12.64
N GLN A 7 -6.94 -6.53 -13.36
CA GLN A 7 -6.16 -7.62 -12.78
C GLN A 7 -5.18 -7.08 -11.72
N VAL A 8 -5.20 -7.69 -10.53
CA VAL A 8 -4.29 -7.35 -9.45
C VAL A 8 -2.89 -7.88 -9.79
N PRO A 9 -1.87 -7.00 -9.92
CA PRO A 9 -0.51 -7.45 -10.19
C PRO A 9 0.11 -8.12 -8.97
N ALA A 10 1.11 -8.97 -9.19
CA ALA A 10 1.91 -9.50 -8.10
C ALA A 10 2.71 -8.38 -7.41
N VAL A 11 2.97 -8.55 -6.11
CA VAL A 11 3.77 -7.58 -5.34
C VAL A 11 5.18 -7.44 -5.91
N SER A 12 5.77 -8.52 -6.43
CA SER A 12 7.08 -8.52 -7.09
C SER A 12 7.08 -7.67 -8.35
N GLU A 13 6.04 -7.73 -9.17
CA GLU A 13 5.89 -6.95 -10.41
C GLU A 13 5.86 -5.45 -10.10
N LEU A 14 5.11 -5.03 -9.09
CA LEU A 14 5.08 -3.63 -8.67
C LEU A 14 6.44 -3.14 -8.16
N LYS A 15 7.15 -3.96 -7.38
CA LYS A 15 8.51 -3.61 -6.90
C LYS A 15 9.50 -3.54 -8.06
N MET A 16 9.42 -4.46 -9.03
CA MET A 16 10.25 -4.48 -10.23
C MET A 16 10.00 -3.23 -11.09
N PHE A 17 8.75 -2.90 -11.35
CA PHE A 17 8.35 -1.69 -12.08
C PHE A 17 8.96 -0.40 -11.48
N LEU A 18 9.00 -0.29 -10.15
CA LEU A 18 9.64 0.85 -9.47
C LEU A 18 11.16 0.86 -9.65
N ARG A 19 11.82 -0.31 -9.58
CA ARG A 19 13.27 -0.44 -9.80
C ARG A 19 13.67 -0.06 -11.22
N GLU A 20 12.93 -0.56 -12.21
CA GLU A 20 13.18 -0.30 -13.63
C GLU A 20 13.04 1.20 -13.98
N ARG A 21 12.25 1.94 -13.21
CA ARG A 21 12.15 3.41 -13.31
C ARG A 21 13.26 4.18 -12.60
N GLY A 22 14.29 3.50 -12.08
CA GLY A 22 15.41 4.11 -11.39
C GLY A 22 15.07 4.65 -9.99
N ILE A 23 13.97 4.20 -9.37
CA ILE A 23 13.66 4.58 -7.99
C ILE A 23 14.70 3.94 -7.06
N ALA A 24 15.34 4.78 -6.23
CA ALA A 24 16.31 4.32 -5.24
C ALA A 24 15.68 3.26 -4.31
N ALA A 25 16.44 2.21 -3.98
CA ALA A 25 15.93 1.04 -3.27
C ALA A 25 15.20 1.39 -1.96
N TYR A 26 15.71 2.34 -1.19
CA TYR A 26 15.09 2.78 0.08
C TYR A 26 13.74 3.48 -0.07
N LYS A 27 13.36 3.89 -1.29
CA LYS A 27 12.04 4.47 -1.60
C LYS A 27 11.02 3.44 -2.07
N ILE A 28 11.46 2.21 -2.32
CA ILE A 28 10.57 1.12 -2.72
C ILE A 28 9.85 0.63 -1.47
N PRO A 29 8.51 0.53 -1.49
CA PRO A 29 7.78 0.06 -0.31
C PRO A 29 8.18 -1.37 0.09
N ASP A 30 8.50 -1.56 1.36
CA ASP A 30 8.76 -2.90 1.91
C ASP A 30 7.52 -3.79 1.81
N ARG A 31 6.34 -3.20 2.04
CA ARG A 31 5.04 -3.85 2.03
C ARG A 31 4.06 -3.13 1.10
N ILE A 32 3.29 -3.92 0.35
CA ILE A 32 2.22 -3.46 -0.52
C ILE A 32 0.93 -4.13 -0.04
N GLU A 33 -0.10 -3.33 0.18
CA GLU A 33 -1.42 -3.78 0.62
C GLU A 33 -2.43 -3.34 -0.43
N PHE A 34 -3.15 -4.29 -1.03
CA PHE A 34 -4.23 -3.98 -1.95
C PHE A 34 -5.53 -3.74 -1.19
N ILE A 35 -6.27 -2.71 -1.59
CA ILE A 35 -7.56 -2.34 -1.00
C ILE A 35 -8.51 -1.90 -2.11
N GLU A 36 -9.81 -2.03 -1.88
CA GLU A 36 -10.84 -1.63 -2.85
C GLU A 36 -11.03 -0.12 -2.90
N SER A 37 -10.86 0.55 -1.77
CA SER A 37 -11.01 2.00 -1.66
C SER A 37 -10.10 2.58 -0.58
N PHE A 38 -9.70 3.85 -0.74
CA PHE A 38 -8.95 4.54 0.30
C PHE A 38 -9.91 5.09 1.36
N PRO A 39 -9.59 4.96 2.66
CA PRO A 39 -10.36 5.65 3.68
C PRO A 39 -10.24 7.16 3.48
N GLN A 40 -11.34 7.89 3.66
CA GLN A 40 -11.41 9.32 3.45
C GLN A 40 -11.62 10.07 4.78
N THR A 41 -11.21 11.35 4.81
CA THR A 41 -11.64 12.29 5.85
C THR A 41 -13.08 12.73 5.60
N GLY A 42 -13.69 13.44 6.56
CA GLY A 42 -15.05 14.00 6.38
C GLY A 42 -15.21 14.97 5.20
N VAL A 43 -14.10 15.40 4.58
CA VAL A 43 -14.08 16.25 3.37
C VAL A 43 -13.56 15.50 2.13
N GLY A 44 -13.54 14.17 2.14
CA GLY A 44 -13.25 13.34 0.96
C GLY A 44 -11.77 13.15 0.61
N LYS A 45 -10.82 13.66 1.41
CA LYS A 45 -9.38 13.45 1.17
C LYS A 45 -8.92 12.10 1.71
N VAL A 46 -7.94 11.47 1.07
CA VAL A 46 -7.35 10.22 1.59
C VAL A 46 -6.80 10.41 3.01
N SER A 47 -7.26 9.59 3.95
CA SER A 47 -6.83 9.61 5.34
C SER A 47 -5.59 8.74 5.55
N LYS A 48 -4.40 9.35 5.47
CA LYS A 48 -3.15 8.66 5.84
C LYS A 48 -3.13 8.22 7.31
N LYS A 49 -3.87 8.90 8.20
CA LYS A 49 -4.01 8.52 9.61
C LYS A 49 -4.67 7.14 9.72
N GLU A 50 -5.77 6.93 9.02
CA GLU A 50 -6.49 5.66 9.05
C GLU A 50 -5.67 4.53 8.41
N LEU A 51 -5.03 4.81 7.27
CA LEU A 51 -4.14 3.83 6.64
C LEU A 51 -2.99 3.37 7.55
N ARG A 52 -2.43 4.26 8.38
CA ARG A 52 -1.41 3.89 9.39
C ARG A 52 -1.99 3.01 10.51
N LYS A 53 -3.22 3.29 10.96
CA LYS A 53 -3.91 2.47 11.95
C LYS A 53 -4.17 1.06 11.42
N VAL A 54 -4.73 0.97 10.21
CA VAL A 54 -5.00 -0.31 9.52
C VAL A 54 -3.75 -1.18 9.42
N ILE A 55 -2.61 -0.62 9.00
CA ILE A 55 -1.39 -1.43 8.91
C ILE A 55 -0.84 -1.82 10.29
N ALA A 56 -0.91 -0.94 11.29
CA ALA A 56 -0.48 -1.27 12.65
C ALA A 56 -1.28 -2.44 13.23
N GLU A 57 -2.60 -2.44 13.06
CA GLU A 57 -3.49 -3.52 13.49
C GLU A 57 -3.14 -4.83 12.79
N LYS A 58 -3.00 -4.82 11.45
CA LYS A 58 -2.59 -6.02 10.69
C LYS A 58 -1.26 -6.60 11.16
N LEU A 59 -0.28 -5.75 11.47
CA LEU A 59 1.05 -6.19 11.93
C LEU A 59 1.03 -6.77 13.34
N ILE A 60 0.07 -6.37 14.18
CA ILE A 60 -0.15 -6.97 15.51
C ILE A 60 -0.79 -8.35 15.34
N THR A 61 -1.81 -8.47 14.49
CA THR A 61 -2.52 -9.74 14.28
C THR A 61 -1.62 -10.84 13.69
N VAL A 62 -0.68 -10.50 12.82
CA VAL A 62 0.24 -11.48 12.21
C VAL A 62 1.32 -11.98 13.20
N LYS A 63 1.51 -11.30 14.34
CA LYS A 63 2.51 -11.68 15.36
C LYS A 63 1.95 -12.58 16.46
N GLN A 64 0.65 -12.86 16.47
CA GLN A 64 0.01 -13.84 17.35
C GLN A 64 -0.21 -15.15 16.59
#